data_AF-A0A348Z303-F1
#
_entry.id   AF-A0A348Z303-F1
#
_cell.length_a   1.000
_cell.length_b   1.000
_cell.length_c   1.000
_cell.angle_alpha   90.00
_cell.angle_beta   90.00
_cell.angle_gamma   90.00
#
_symmetry.space_group_name_H-M   'P 1'
#
loop_
_entity.id
_entity.type
_entity.pdbx_description
1 polymer ?
#
loop_
_entity_poly.entity_id
_entity_poly.type
_entity_poly.pdbx_seq_one_letter_code
_entity_poly.pdbx_strand_id
1 'polypeptide(L)'
;MKRLNLYYFGDIEVYDKYNPAYVCDENFASEILYIIAENEAFSLTQEDISKFIDIDNHRLNSIISNLKRINAIEQKEDKYKINFPVFLESDIEIMDVYLKNVGEQIVDRIIKIKPLVVEKLQNLSSYK
;
A
#
# COMPACT_ATOMS: atom_id res chain seq x y z
N MET A 1 8.91 7.24 17.38
CA MET A 1 8.25 7.71 16.14
C MET A 1 7.68 6.48 15.44
N LYS A 2 6.45 6.56 14.89
CA LYS A 2 5.82 5.44 14.20
C LYS A 2 6.46 5.22 12.81
N ARG A 3 6.42 3.99 12.32
CA ARG A 3 7.01 3.53 11.03
C ARG A 3 5.99 2.68 10.29
N LEU A 4 5.99 2.76 8.96
CA LEU A 4 5.20 1.83 8.15
C LEU A 4 5.89 0.45 8.09
N ASN A 5 5.08 -0.60 8.22
CA ASN A 5 5.48 -1.94 7.81
C ASN A 5 5.18 -2.09 6.32
N LEU A 6 6.22 -2.28 5.51
CA LEU A 6 6.11 -2.31 4.06
C LEU A 6 6.08 -3.75 3.55
N TYR A 7 5.14 -4.04 2.66
CA TYR A 7 4.98 -5.33 2.02
C TYR A 7 5.12 -5.17 0.52
N TYR A 8 5.99 -5.98 -0.08
CA TYR A 8 6.29 -5.94 -1.50
C TYR A 8 5.74 -7.20 -2.16
N PHE A 9 5.12 -7.03 -3.33
CA PHE A 9 4.56 -8.12 -4.11
C PHE A 9 5.30 -8.23 -5.44
N GLY A 10 5.66 -9.45 -5.84
CA GLY A 10 6.42 -9.74 -7.06
C GLY A 10 7.90 -10.04 -6.82
N ASP A 11 8.65 -10.22 -7.90
CA ASP A 11 10.09 -10.50 -7.85
C ASP A 11 10.88 -9.20 -7.65
N ILE A 12 11.59 -9.13 -6.54
CA ILE A 12 12.43 -7.99 -6.18
C ILE A 12 13.87 -8.34 -6.55
N GLU A 13 14.36 -7.84 -7.68
CA GLU A 13 15.77 -8.07 -8.06
C GLU A 13 16.72 -7.31 -7.12
N VAL A 14 17.72 -8.03 -6.59
CA VAL A 14 18.57 -7.61 -5.46
C VAL A 14 19.48 -6.39 -5.78
N TYR A 15 19.67 -6.06 -7.06
CA TYR A 15 20.64 -5.04 -7.49
C TYR A 15 20.04 -3.89 -8.31
N ASP A 16 18.73 -3.73 -8.32
CA ASP A 16 18.12 -2.60 -9.01
C ASP A 16 18.10 -1.34 -8.13
N LYS A 17 18.59 -0.21 -8.66
CA LYS A 17 18.43 1.11 -8.04
C LYS A 17 16.96 1.55 -7.91
N TYR A 18 16.05 0.84 -8.57
CA TYR A 18 14.60 0.97 -8.44
C TYR A 18 13.97 -0.05 -7.48
N ASN A 19 14.78 -0.90 -6.83
CA ASN A 19 14.31 -1.87 -5.85
C ASN A 19 13.64 -1.15 -4.66
N PRO A 20 12.33 -1.35 -4.45
CA PRO A 20 11.60 -0.62 -3.42
C PRO A 20 11.92 -1.11 -2.00
N ALA A 21 12.39 -2.35 -1.82
CA ALA A 21 12.87 -2.84 -0.54
C ALA A 21 14.17 -2.11 -0.14
N TYR A 22 15.13 -2.01 -1.08
CA TYR A 22 16.39 -1.30 -0.81
C TYR A 22 16.18 0.18 -0.50
N VAL A 23 15.33 0.88 -1.27
CA VAL A 23 15.09 2.31 -1.07
C VAL A 23 14.33 2.61 0.21
N CYS A 24 13.33 1.80 0.55
CA CYS A 24 12.53 2.04 1.75
C CYS A 24 13.19 1.53 3.05
N ASP A 25 14.22 0.68 2.95
CA ASP A 25 15.07 0.30 4.07
C ASP A 25 16.07 1.43 4.45
N GLU A 26 16.22 2.47 3.62
CA GLU A 26 17.01 3.65 3.98
C GLU A 26 16.47 4.27 5.29
N ASN A 27 17.36 4.55 6.25
CA ASN A 27 16.98 5.15 7.52
C ASN A 27 16.10 6.39 7.29
N PHE A 28 14.98 6.47 8.03
CA PHE A 28 13.93 7.49 7.95
C PHE A 28 12.96 7.38 6.78
N ALA A 29 13.18 6.54 5.76
CA ALA A 29 12.23 6.41 4.66
C ALA A 29 10.85 5.92 5.14
N SER A 30 10.82 4.90 6.01
CA SER A 30 9.57 4.37 6.58
C SER A 30 8.83 5.38 7.47
N GLU A 31 9.55 6.25 8.16
CA GLU A 31 9.02 7.34 8.98
C GLU A 31 8.46 8.48 8.13
N ILE A 32 9.17 8.88 7.07
CA ILE A 32 8.72 9.88 6.12
C ILE A 32 7.43 9.40 5.45
N LEU A 33 7.38 8.14 5.01
CA LEU A 33 6.18 7.55 4.46
C LEU A 33 5.04 7.52 5.50
N TYR A 34 5.32 7.21 6.77
CA TYR A 34 4.29 7.27 7.82
C TYR A 34 3.70 8.68 7.96
N ILE A 35 4.55 9.72 8.01
CA ILE A 35 4.10 11.11 8.13
C ILE A 35 3.21 11.50 6.95
N ILE A 36 3.62 11.17 5.73
CA ILE A 36 2.81 11.50 4.53
C ILE A 36 1.48 10.73 4.56
N ALA A 37 1.46 9.48 5.03
CA ALA A 37 0.24 8.67 5.12
C ALA A 37 -0.77 9.20 6.14
N GLU A 38 -0.29 9.72 7.27
CA GLU A 38 -1.13 10.24 8.35
C GLU A 38 -1.80 11.57 8.02
N ASN A 39 -1.41 12.20 6.90
CA ASN A 39 -1.90 13.51 6.49
C ASN A 39 -2.63 13.44 5.14
N GLU A 40 -3.48 14.44 4.86
CA GLU A 40 -4.21 14.50 3.59
C GLU A 40 -3.24 14.55 2.40
N ALA A 41 -3.61 13.92 1.28
CA ALA A 41 -2.79 13.91 0.08
C ALA A 41 -2.46 15.34 -0.39
N PHE A 42 -1.18 15.59 -0.67
CA PHE A 42 -0.67 16.91 -1.05
C PHE A 42 -0.93 18.01 -0.01
N SER A 43 -0.89 17.69 1.28
CA SER A 43 -0.99 18.68 2.36
C SER A 43 0.38 19.15 2.89
N LEU A 44 1.36 18.25 2.93
CA LEU A 44 2.66 18.50 3.56
C LEU A 44 3.74 18.89 2.57
N THR A 45 4.53 19.91 2.94
CA THR A 45 5.79 20.27 2.27
C THR A 45 6.98 19.55 2.89
N GLN A 46 8.16 19.66 2.27
CA GLN A 46 9.38 19.08 2.84
C GLN A 46 9.79 19.79 4.16
N GLU A 47 9.53 21.08 4.27
CA GLU A 47 9.75 21.84 5.50
C GLU A 47 8.81 21.38 6.62
N ASP A 48 7.59 20.95 6.29
CA ASP A 48 6.69 20.38 7.29
C ASP A 48 7.19 19.02 7.76
N ILE A 49 7.65 18.16 6.84
CA ILE A 49 8.21 16.84 7.17
C ILE A 49 9.44 16.96 8.08
N SER A 50 10.33 17.94 7.84
CA SER A 50 11.53 18.13 8.66
C SER A 50 11.23 18.57 10.10
N LYS A 51 10.04 19.09 10.40
CA LYS A 51 9.63 19.42 11.78
C LYS A 51 9.33 18.16 12.60
N PHE A 52 9.02 17.03 11.96
CA PHE A 52 8.68 15.78 12.62
C PHE A 52 9.88 14.83 12.81
N ILE A 53 10.94 15.02 12.04
CA ILE A 53 12.13 14.15 12.03
C ILE A 53 13.38 14.99 12.25
N ASP A 54 14.20 14.59 13.23
CA ASP A 54 15.55 15.12 13.40
C ASP A 54 16.49 14.53 12.32
N ILE A 55 16.48 15.15 11.14
CA ILE A 55 17.29 14.79 9.99
C ILE A 55 17.79 16.04 9.28
N ASP A 56 19.02 16.01 8.78
CA ASP A 56 19.56 17.11 7.99
C ASP A 56 18.86 17.24 6.63
N ASN A 57 18.75 18.47 6.14
CA ASN A 57 18.03 18.78 4.90
C ASN A 57 18.62 18.06 3.67
N HIS A 58 19.94 17.84 3.63
CA HIS A 58 20.57 17.16 2.49
C HIS A 58 20.14 15.69 2.44
N ARG A 59 20.11 15.02 3.58
CA ARG A 59 19.65 13.64 3.69
C ARG A 59 18.15 13.50 3.45
N LEU A 60 17.33 14.43 3.96
CA LEU A 60 15.89 14.46 3.66
C LEU A 60 15.64 14.60 2.15
N ASN A 61 16.34 15.52 1.48
CA ASN A 61 16.29 15.69 0.03
C ASN A 61 16.63 14.39 -0.71
N SER A 62 17.68 13.69 -0.27
CA SER A 62 18.11 12.41 -0.85
C SER A 62 17.02 11.34 -0.75
N ILE A 63 16.43 11.17 0.43
CA ILE A 63 15.38 10.17 0.67
C ILE A 63 14.13 10.49 -0.15
N ILE A 64 13.66 11.75 -0.15
CA ILE A 64 12.51 12.18 -0.96
C ILE A 64 12.77 11.93 -2.46
N SER A 65 13.98 12.22 -2.94
CA SER A 65 14.37 11.94 -4.32
C SER A 65 14.34 10.44 -4.64
N ASN A 66 14.86 9.60 -3.75
CA ASN A 66 14.84 8.14 -3.90
C ASN A 66 13.40 7.58 -3.89
N LEU A 67 12.55 8.05 -2.97
CA LEU A 67 11.15 7.65 -2.89
C LEU A 67 10.36 8.05 -4.14
N LYS A 68 10.60 9.25 -4.68
CA LYS A 68 10.05 9.66 -5.98
C LYS A 68 10.55 8.79 -7.13
N ARG A 69 11.84 8.42 -7.12
CA ARG A 69 12.47 7.60 -8.16
C ARG A 69 11.79 6.24 -8.29
N ILE A 70 11.40 5.62 -7.17
CA ILE A 70 10.67 4.34 -7.17
C ILE A 70 9.15 4.50 -7.28
N ASN A 71 8.67 5.73 -7.51
CA ASN A 71 7.25 6.06 -7.54
C ASN A 71 6.49 5.70 -6.24
N ALA A 72 7.16 5.69 -5.09
CA ALA A 72 6.52 5.49 -3.79
C ALA A 72 5.73 6.72 -3.36
N ILE A 73 6.21 7.91 -3.74
CA ILE A 73 5.53 9.19 -3.51
C ILE A 73 5.43 9.99 -4.81
N GLU A 74 4.34 10.75 -4.93
CA GLU A 74 4.17 11.78 -5.96
C GLU A 74 4.36 13.16 -5.34
N GLN A 75 4.99 14.07 -6.08
CA GLN A 75 5.12 15.46 -5.71
C GLN A 75 4.30 16.33 -6.67
N LYS A 76 3.45 17.20 -6.11
CA LYS A 76 2.76 18.27 -6.84
C LYS A 76 3.13 19.59 -6.20
N GLU A 77 3.73 20.49 -6.98
CA GLU A 77 4.40 21.70 -6.47
C GLU A 77 5.48 21.30 -5.45
N ASP A 78 5.31 21.63 -4.18
CA ASP A 78 6.20 21.29 -3.06
C ASP A 78 5.57 20.27 -2.10
N LYS A 79 4.40 19.71 -2.43
CA LYS A 79 3.63 18.82 -1.56
C LYS A 79 3.58 17.38 -2.02
N TYR A 80 3.39 16.46 -1.08
CA TYR A 80 3.54 15.02 -1.33
C TYR A 80 2.28 14.19 -1.06
N LYS A 81 2.14 13.08 -1.79
CA LYS A 81 1.23 11.97 -1.45
C LYS A 81 1.93 10.62 -1.65
N ILE A 82 1.38 9.56 -1.06
CA ILE A 82 1.82 8.17 -1.30
C ILE A 82 1.08 7.58 -2.51
N ASN A 83 1.77 6.76 -3.29
CA ASN A 83 1.28 6.15 -4.53
C ASN A 83 0.90 4.66 -4.41
N PHE A 84 0.84 4.14 -3.19
CA PHE A 84 0.41 2.78 -2.89
C PHE A 84 -0.57 2.76 -1.71
N PRO A 85 -1.40 1.72 -1.56
CA PRO A 85 -2.32 1.62 -0.44
C PRO A 85 -1.57 1.57 0.90
N VAL A 86 -1.98 2.40 1.85
CA VAL A 86 -1.52 2.38 3.23
C VAL A 86 -2.74 2.24 4.13
N PHE A 87 -2.62 1.40 5.14
CA PHE A 87 -3.64 1.20 6.16
C PHE A 87 -3.02 1.55 7.52
N LEU A 88 -3.54 2.61 8.13
CA LEU A 88 -3.17 3.04 9.46
C LEU A 88 -4.02 2.30 10.51
N GLU A 89 -3.62 2.42 11.77
CA GLU A 89 -4.30 1.79 12.89
C GLU A 89 -5.78 2.21 12.98
N SER A 90 -6.07 3.49 12.70
CA SER A 90 -7.44 4.03 12.61
C SER A 90 -8.26 3.42 11.48
N ASP A 91 -7.62 2.98 10.40
CA ASP A 91 -8.33 2.40 9.25
C ASP A 91 -8.82 0.99 9.57
N ILE A 92 -8.18 0.28 10.51
CA ILE A 92 -8.58 -1.08 10.91
C ILE A 92 -10.01 -1.09 11.47
N GLU A 93 -10.37 -0.09 12.28
CA GLU A 93 -11.71 0.03 12.84
C GLU A 93 -12.77 0.25 11.75
N ILE A 94 -12.43 1.07 10.75
CA ILE A 94 -13.30 1.32 9.59
C ILE A 94 -13.43 0.03 8.76
N MET A 95 -12.32 -0.66 8.51
CA MET A 95 -12.29 -1.90 7.76
C MET A 95 -13.15 -3.00 8.40
N ASP A 96 -13.13 -3.15 9.72
CA ASP A 96 -13.95 -4.16 10.41
C ASP A 96 -15.45 -3.96 10.14
N VAL A 97 -15.91 -2.71 10.09
CA VAL A 97 -17.30 -2.38 9.76
C VAL A 97 -17.62 -2.72 8.31
N TYR A 98 -16.76 -2.33 7.35
CA TYR A 98 -17.02 -2.55 5.92
C TYR A 98 -16.85 -3.99 5.47
N LEU A 99 -15.95 -4.75 6.11
CA LEU A 99 -15.69 -6.15 5.80
C LEU A 99 -16.66 -7.11 6.50
N LYS A 100 -17.52 -6.57 7.38
CA LYS A 100 -18.55 -7.34 8.07
C LYS A 100 -19.45 -8.06 7.06
N ASN A 101 -19.62 -9.36 7.26
CA ASN A 101 -20.47 -10.24 6.45
C ASN A 101 -20.06 -10.36 4.97
N VAL A 102 -18.91 -9.84 4.54
CA VAL A 102 -18.42 -10.03 3.16
C VAL A 102 -18.20 -11.52 2.88
N GLY A 103 -17.65 -12.26 3.84
CA GLY A 103 -17.48 -13.72 3.73
C GLY A 103 -18.79 -14.46 3.54
N GLU A 104 -19.83 -14.11 4.31
CA GLU A 104 -21.16 -14.70 4.17
C GLU A 104 -21.75 -14.42 2.78
N GLN A 105 -21.64 -13.19 2.29
CA GLN A 105 -22.11 -12.82 0.95
C GLN A 105 -21.40 -13.62 -0.16
N ILE A 106 -20.09 -13.84 -0.03
CA ILE A 106 -19.31 -14.65 -0.96
C ILE A 106 -19.81 -16.10 -0.91
N VAL A 107 -19.94 -16.69 0.28
CA VAL A 107 -20.40 -18.07 0.47
C VAL A 107 -21.81 -18.26 -0.09
N ASP A 108 -22.74 -17.36 0.21
CA ASP A 108 -24.11 -17.40 -0.30
C ASP A 108 -24.14 -17.37 -1.83
N ARG A 109 -23.26 -16.56 -2.44
CA ARG A 109 -23.16 -16.48 -3.90
C ARG A 109 -22.58 -17.76 -4.49
N ILE A 110 -21.58 -18.36 -3.85
CA ILE A 110 -21.02 -19.67 -4.24
C ILE A 110 -22.09 -20.75 -4.16
N ILE A 111 -22.86 -20.81 -3.06
CA ILE A 111 -23.94 -21.78 -2.87
C ILE A 111 -25.00 -21.63 -3.95
N LYS A 112 -25.41 -20.39 -4.28
CA LYS A 112 -26.38 -20.12 -5.35
C LYS A 112 -25.88 -20.53 -6.74
N ILE A 113 -24.59 -20.37 -7.03
CA ILE A 113 -24.00 -20.69 -8.35
C ILE A 113 -23.70 -22.19 -8.49
N LYS A 114 -23.40 -22.90 -7.39
CA LYS A 114 -22.99 -24.30 -7.40
C LYS A 114 -23.90 -25.23 -8.22
N PRO A 115 -25.25 -25.20 -8.07
CA PRO A 115 -26.13 -26.08 -8.85
C PRO A 115 -25.99 -25.87 -10.37
N LEU A 116 -25.88 -24.60 -10.81
CA LEU A 116 -25.73 -24.24 -12.22
C LEU A 116 -24.42 -24.75 -12.81
N VAL A 117 -23.33 -24.69 -12.04
CA VAL A 117 -22.03 -25.22 -12.45
C VAL A 117 -22.08 -26.75 -12.55
N VAL A 118 -22.68 -27.42 -11.56
CA VAL A 118 -22.82 -28.89 -11.56
C VAL A 118 -23.66 -29.37 -12.75
N GLU A 119 -24.80 -28.73 -13.03
CA GLU A 119 -25.65 -29.06 -14.18
C GLU A 119 -24.87 -28.93 -15.50
N LYS A 120 -24.15 -27.83 -15.70
CA LYS A 120 -23.33 -27.64 -16.90
C LYS A 120 -22.23 -28.68 -17.04
N LEU A 121 -21.58 -29.07 -15.93
CA LEU A 121 -20.55 -30.11 -15.94
C LEU A 121 -21.13 -31.50 -16.25
N GLN A 122 -22.31 -31.83 -15.73
CA GLN A 122 -23.00 -33.10 -16.03
C GLN A 122 -23.37 -33.20 -17.52
N ASN A 123 -23.78 -32.10 -18.14
CA ASN A 123 -24.09 -32.05 -19.57
C ASN A 123 -22.84 -32.14 -20.47
N LEU A 124 -21.64 -31.95 -19.91
CA LEU A 124 -20.36 -32.09 -20.61
C LEU A 124 -19.73 -33.48 -20.41
N SER A 125 -20.06 -34.18 -19.31
CA SER A 125 -19.60 -35.55 -19.09
C SER A 125 -20.43 -36.53 -19.91
N SER A 126 -19.98 -36.85 -21.12
CA SER A 126 -20.53 -37.87 -22.00
C SER A 126 -19.99 -39.28 -21.68
N TYR A 127 -20.09 -39.72 -20.42
CA TYR A 127 -19.96 -41.15 -20.10
C TYR A 127 -21.36 -41.73 -19.88
N LYS A 128 -21.79 -42.57 -20.84
CA LYS A 128 -22.91 -43.50 -20.70
C LYS A 128 -22.54 -44.63 -19.75
#